data_AF-A0A4U1J318-F1
#
_entry.id   AF-A0A4U1J318-F1
#
_cell.length_a   1.000
_cell.length_b   1.000
_cell.length_c   1.000
_cell.angle_alpha   90.00
_cell.angle_beta   90.00
_cell.angle_gamma   90.00
#
_symmetry.space_group_name_H-M   'P 1'
#
loop_
_entity.id
_entity.type
_entity.pdbx_description
1 polymer ?
#
loop_
_entity_poly.entity_id
_entity_poly.type
_entity_poly.pdbx_seq_one_letter_code
_entity_poly.pdbx_strand_id
1 'polypeptide(L)'
;MLVRTCLLVFLPVLIGGCSGPPPSFKEAENLEAQANFEEAAQKFEIVCAEGPASPECQQSGPRAAGALVTAATKAVEKNEFGKAERLLLRALASADEPTAKDIEARLGKEDLTEGVRFEQAAADTDKARAFDTMKALADGTTPAAALAKAWIEKERPGLLVAQAKAACGPEHQGSCIDTFEKLSALPEKPPGFDEAKAAHDAEQKRTEKARAELDRFIGVFMQRGKKDLAFTFCMAEKTAEIEAEFQRIRACEEDIYDDGKSAYERFDARQTEDSLFRRRVAALGDPGVIATYEARRSGAVATGEDPLKALKGAK
;
A
#
# COMPACT_ATOMS: atom_id res chain seq x y z
N MET A 1 82.69 60.29 6.36
CA MET A 1 81.46 59.66 5.82
C MET A 1 81.85 58.27 5.34
N LEU A 2 81.48 57.24 6.09
CA LEU A 2 81.88 55.84 5.85
C LEU A 2 80.85 55.19 4.92
N VAL A 3 81.31 54.83 3.71
CA VAL A 3 80.58 54.00 2.74
C VAL A 3 80.77 52.54 3.14
N ARG A 4 79.67 51.83 3.42
CA ARG A 4 79.67 50.42 3.83
C ARG A 4 79.07 49.58 2.71
N THR A 5 79.95 49.00 1.90
CA THR A 5 79.64 48.09 0.80
C THR A 5 79.29 46.71 1.36
N CYS A 6 78.06 46.25 1.18
CA CYS A 6 77.63 44.91 1.55
C CYS A 6 77.73 44.00 0.31
N LEU A 7 78.67 43.06 0.34
CA LEU A 7 78.76 41.95 -0.60
C LEU A 7 77.57 41.00 -0.40
N LEU A 8 76.72 40.85 -1.42
CA LEU A 8 75.71 39.79 -1.50
C LEU A 8 76.32 38.61 -2.26
N VAL A 9 76.57 37.52 -1.55
CA VAL A 9 76.97 36.23 -2.11
C VAL A 9 75.69 35.45 -2.44
N PHE A 10 75.40 35.30 -3.73
CA PHE A 10 74.33 34.44 -4.24
C PHE A 10 74.84 32.99 -4.31
N LEU A 11 74.40 32.13 -3.38
CA LEU A 11 74.55 30.67 -3.48
C LEU A 11 73.26 30.08 -4.11
N PRO A 12 73.34 29.37 -5.24
CA PRO A 12 72.21 28.62 -5.77
C PRO A 12 72.03 27.35 -4.92
N VAL A 13 71.13 27.40 -3.94
CA VAL A 13 70.65 26.19 -3.26
C VAL A 13 69.73 25.47 -4.25
N LEU A 14 70.27 24.45 -4.92
CA LEU A 14 69.47 23.42 -5.58
C LEU A 14 68.74 22.63 -4.47
N ILE A 15 67.58 23.12 -4.07
CA ILE A 15 66.61 22.37 -3.25
C ILE A 15 66.03 21.30 -4.19
N GLY A 16 66.76 20.20 -4.36
CA GLY A 16 66.20 18.94 -4.82
C GLY A 16 65.32 18.40 -3.70
N GLY A 17 64.13 18.99 -3.54
CA GLY A 17 63.12 18.46 -2.64
C GLY A 17 62.69 17.10 -3.16
N CYS A 18 63.01 16.04 -2.43
CA CYS A 18 62.38 14.73 -2.60
C CYS A 18 60.89 14.87 -2.28
N SER A 19 60.11 15.39 -3.23
CA SER A 19 58.66 15.43 -3.16
C SER A 19 58.14 14.00 -3.41
N GLY A 20 58.21 13.18 -2.37
CA GLY A 20 57.48 11.91 -2.36
C GLY A 20 55.97 12.16 -2.43
N PRO A 21 55.18 11.17 -2.86
CA PRO A 21 53.73 11.29 -2.86
C PRO A 21 53.23 11.64 -1.45
N PRO A 22 52.13 12.41 -1.33
CA PRO A 22 51.50 12.67 -0.04
C PRO A 22 51.21 11.35 0.70
N PRO A 23 51.48 11.27 2.01
CA PRO A 23 51.32 10.02 2.78
C PRO A 23 49.89 9.48 2.68
N SER A 24 48.88 10.36 2.59
CA SER A 24 47.48 10.01 2.39
C SER A 24 47.21 9.23 1.10
N PHE A 25 47.93 9.49 0.01
CA PHE A 25 47.70 8.80 -1.28
C PHE A 25 48.06 7.31 -1.17
N LYS A 26 49.23 7.00 -0.60
CA LYS A 26 49.67 5.60 -0.41
C LYS A 26 48.81 4.88 0.63
N GLU A 27 48.38 5.58 1.67
CA GLU A 27 47.43 5.03 2.65
C GLU A 27 46.09 4.68 1.98
N ALA A 28 45.58 5.57 1.11
CA ALA A 28 44.36 5.33 0.34
C ALA A 28 44.48 4.09 -0.56
N GLU A 29 45.59 3.94 -1.29
CA GLU A 29 45.85 2.75 -2.12
C GLU A 29 45.87 1.45 -1.30
N ASN A 30 46.49 1.49 -0.11
CA ASN A 30 46.50 0.33 0.78
C ASN A 30 45.09 -0.03 1.29
N LEU A 31 44.27 0.97 1.62
CA LEU A 31 42.88 0.78 2.05
C LEU A 31 42.01 0.25 0.90
N GLU A 32 42.19 0.77 -0.30
CA GLU A 32 41.51 0.29 -1.51
C GLU A 32 41.87 -1.18 -1.80
N ALA A 33 43.16 -1.54 -1.68
CA ALA A 33 43.63 -2.93 -1.82
C ALA A 33 43.06 -3.87 -0.74
N GLN A 34 42.70 -3.33 0.43
CA GLN A 34 42.00 -4.05 1.51
C GLN A 34 40.47 -4.03 1.34
N ALA A 35 39.95 -3.49 0.24
CA ALA A 35 38.52 -3.31 -0.02
C ALA A 35 37.79 -2.37 0.98
N ASN A 36 38.53 -1.54 1.72
CA ASN A 36 38.02 -0.47 2.59
C ASN A 36 37.75 0.82 1.81
N PHE A 37 36.85 0.74 0.84
CA PHE A 37 36.66 1.79 -0.17
C PHE A 37 36.18 3.14 0.38
N GLU A 38 35.36 3.15 1.44
CA GLU A 38 34.89 4.41 2.05
C GLU A 38 36.01 5.16 2.77
N GLU A 39 36.90 4.43 3.45
CA GLU A 39 38.09 5.01 4.11
C GLU A 39 39.14 5.41 3.07
N ALA A 40 39.34 4.60 2.03
CA ALA A 40 40.20 4.93 0.91
C ALA A 40 39.78 6.24 0.23
N ALA A 41 38.48 6.43 -0.03
CA ALA A 41 37.96 7.66 -0.61
C ALA A 41 38.23 8.89 0.27
N GLN A 42 38.02 8.79 1.59
CA GLN A 42 38.34 9.87 2.53
C GLN A 42 39.82 10.25 2.49
N LYS A 43 40.71 9.26 2.36
CA LYS A 43 42.15 9.50 2.24
C LYS A 43 42.53 10.12 0.89
N PHE A 44 41.91 9.70 -0.21
CA PHE A 44 42.12 10.35 -1.51
C PHE A 44 41.63 11.81 -1.53
N GLU A 45 40.53 12.15 -0.85
CA GLU A 45 39.99 13.51 -0.80
C GLU A 45 40.93 14.54 -0.15
N ILE A 46 41.79 14.13 0.79
CA ILE A 46 42.71 15.03 1.49
C ILE A 46 44.07 15.21 0.78
N VAL A 47 44.38 14.41 -0.25
CA VAL A 47 45.67 14.42 -0.96
C VAL A 47 46.01 15.82 -1.50
N CYS A 48 45.03 16.50 -2.10
CA CYS A 48 45.23 17.86 -2.62
C CYS A 48 45.47 18.91 -1.53
N ALA A 49 44.93 18.72 -0.33
CA ALA A 49 45.19 19.61 0.79
C ALA A 49 46.61 19.43 1.33
N GLU A 50 47.14 18.20 1.29
CA GLU A 50 48.51 17.88 1.70
C GLU A 50 49.56 18.30 0.65
N GLY A 51 49.21 18.22 -0.63
CA GLY A 51 50.12 18.50 -1.75
C GLY A 51 49.41 19.06 -2.98
N PRO A 52 49.02 20.34 -3.01
CA PRO A 52 48.21 20.90 -4.11
C PRO A 52 48.95 20.94 -5.46
N ALA A 53 50.28 20.94 -5.45
CA ALA A 53 51.10 20.91 -6.66
C ALA A 53 51.58 19.49 -7.04
N SER A 54 51.19 18.45 -6.29
CA SER A 54 51.64 17.09 -6.56
C SER A 54 50.86 16.47 -7.72
N PRO A 55 51.47 15.59 -8.54
CA PRO A 55 50.76 14.88 -9.60
C PRO A 55 49.63 13.97 -9.05
N GLU A 56 49.77 13.51 -7.81
CA GLU A 56 48.76 12.71 -7.11
C GLU A 56 47.48 13.50 -6.83
N CYS A 57 47.56 14.81 -6.60
CA CYS A 57 46.37 15.65 -6.42
C CYS A 57 45.44 15.61 -7.65
N GLN A 58 46.00 15.60 -8.88
CA GLN A 58 45.18 15.50 -10.09
C GLN A 58 44.45 14.16 -10.21
N GLN A 59 45.03 13.10 -9.65
CA GLN A 59 44.47 11.75 -9.71
C GLN A 59 43.54 11.44 -8.53
N SER A 60 43.65 12.15 -7.42
CA SER A 60 42.98 11.79 -6.18
C SER A 60 41.46 11.95 -6.24
N GLY A 61 40.95 12.97 -6.93
CA GLY A 61 39.51 13.16 -7.15
C GLY A 61 38.85 11.98 -7.86
N PRO A 62 39.27 11.62 -9.09
CA PRO A 62 38.76 10.46 -9.81
C PRO A 62 38.92 9.13 -9.04
N ARG A 63 40.03 8.94 -8.32
CA ARG A 63 40.25 7.73 -7.48
C ARG A 63 39.29 7.68 -6.29
N ALA A 64 39.03 8.81 -5.64
CA ALA A 64 38.02 8.91 -4.57
C ALA A 64 36.62 8.58 -5.10
N ALA A 65 36.23 9.15 -6.24
CA ALA A 65 34.95 8.88 -6.88
C ALA A 65 34.80 7.39 -7.23
N GLY A 66 35.83 6.77 -7.83
CA GLY A 66 35.82 5.34 -8.17
C GLY A 66 35.70 4.43 -6.94
N ALA A 67 36.40 4.76 -5.85
CA ALA A 67 36.26 4.03 -4.58
C ALA A 67 34.83 4.14 -4.02
N LEU A 68 34.23 5.33 -4.02
CA LEU A 68 32.85 5.53 -3.56
C LEU A 68 31.82 4.80 -4.43
N VAL A 69 31.99 4.78 -5.77
CA VAL A 69 31.14 3.99 -6.68
C VAL A 69 31.22 2.50 -6.36
N THR A 70 32.42 2.00 -6.05
CA THR A 70 32.61 0.60 -5.67
C THR A 70 31.98 0.30 -4.31
N ALA A 71 32.12 1.20 -3.33
CA ALA A 71 31.45 1.10 -2.05
C ALA A 71 29.92 1.11 -2.18
N ALA A 72 29.38 1.99 -3.03
CA ALA A 72 27.95 2.06 -3.31
C ALA A 72 27.41 0.78 -3.95
N THR A 73 28.16 0.19 -4.88
CA THR A 73 27.81 -1.10 -5.49
C THR A 73 27.68 -2.20 -4.43
N LYS A 74 28.68 -2.31 -3.53
CA LYS A 74 28.62 -3.24 -2.40
C LYS A 74 27.46 -2.95 -1.43
N ALA A 75 27.08 -1.69 -1.25
CA ALA A 75 25.93 -1.32 -0.43
C ALA A 75 24.61 -1.80 -1.08
N VAL A 76 24.44 -1.66 -2.39
CA VAL A 76 23.28 -2.22 -3.12
C VAL A 76 23.22 -3.75 -2.97
N GLU A 77 24.34 -4.45 -3.11
CA GLU A 77 24.41 -5.92 -2.92
C GLU A 77 23.96 -6.36 -1.51
N LYS A 78 24.10 -5.48 -0.51
CA LYS A 78 23.66 -5.70 0.87
C LYS A 78 22.24 -5.19 1.16
N ASN A 79 21.53 -4.67 0.15
CA ASN A 79 20.24 -3.98 0.29
C ASN A 79 20.31 -2.73 1.20
N GLU A 80 21.46 -2.04 1.25
CA GLU A 80 21.66 -0.77 1.92
C GLU A 80 21.51 0.39 0.91
N PHE A 81 20.33 0.54 0.34
CA PHE A 81 20.04 1.42 -0.80
C PHE A 81 20.26 2.90 -0.48
N GLY A 82 19.80 3.39 0.68
CA GLY A 82 20.02 4.76 1.11
C GLY A 82 21.49 5.07 1.39
N LYS A 83 22.29 4.06 1.79
CA LYS A 83 23.73 4.21 1.90
C LYS A 83 24.37 4.32 0.51
N ALA A 84 23.98 3.46 -0.43
CA ALA A 84 24.46 3.50 -1.80
C ALA A 84 24.17 4.85 -2.47
N GLU A 85 22.95 5.38 -2.33
CA GLU A 85 22.56 6.70 -2.84
C GLU A 85 23.45 7.81 -2.29
N ARG A 86 23.66 7.87 -0.96
CA ARG A 86 24.53 8.86 -0.34
C ARG A 86 25.99 8.76 -0.83
N LEU A 87 26.51 7.56 -1.00
CA LEU A 87 27.87 7.33 -1.51
C LEU A 87 28.01 7.80 -2.97
N LEU A 88 27.01 7.54 -3.81
CA LEU A 88 26.98 8.02 -5.21
C LEU A 88 26.88 9.54 -5.29
N LEU A 89 26.01 10.16 -4.50
CA LEU A 89 25.91 11.63 -4.42
C LEU A 89 27.22 12.28 -3.95
N ARG A 90 27.92 11.66 -3.00
CA ARG A 90 29.26 12.11 -2.59
C ARG A 90 30.29 11.93 -3.71
N ALA A 91 30.27 10.79 -4.41
CA ALA A 91 31.17 10.52 -5.52
C ALA A 91 31.03 11.56 -6.65
N LEU A 92 29.82 12.05 -6.88
CA LEU A 92 29.53 13.05 -7.90
C LEU A 92 30.29 14.37 -7.67
N ALA A 93 30.58 14.72 -6.42
CA ALA A 93 31.26 15.97 -6.07
C ALA A 93 32.75 16.01 -6.49
N SER A 94 33.38 14.84 -6.71
CA SER A 94 34.80 14.71 -7.07
C SER A 94 35.04 13.96 -8.39
N ALA A 95 33.96 13.59 -9.10
CA ALA A 95 34.00 12.85 -10.35
C ALA A 95 34.43 13.74 -11.53
N ASP A 96 35.12 13.14 -12.50
CA ASP A 96 35.29 13.72 -13.84
C ASP A 96 33.99 13.59 -14.65
N GLU A 97 33.89 14.28 -15.79
CA GLU A 97 32.64 14.31 -16.59
C GLU A 97 32.15 12.91 -17.02
N PRO A 98 33.02 11.98 -17.49
CA PRO A 98 32.57 10.62 -17.79
C PRO A 98 32.04 9.87 -16.57
N THR A 99 32.73 9.96 -15.43
CA THR A 99 32.32 9.28 -14.19
C THR A 99 31.05 9.88 -13.61
N ALA A 100 30.88 11.20 -13.69
CA ALA A 100 29.67 11.90 -13.26
C ALA A 100 28.44 11.39 -14.02
N LYS A 101 28.54 11.22 -15.35
CA LYS A 101 27.45 10.66 -16.17
C LYS A 101 27.11 9.21 -15.79
N ASP A 102 28.10 8.37 -15.48
CA ASP A 102 27.87 7.01 -14.99
C ASP A 102 27.17 7.01 -13.62
N ILE A 103 27.60 7.89 -12.71
CA ILE A 103 27.00 8.06 -11.38
C ILE A 103 25.54 8.52 -11.50
N GLU A 104 25.25 9.53 -12.33
CA GLU A 104 23.89 10.01 -12.58
C GLU A 104 23.00 8.90 -13.15
N ALA A 105 23.51 8.11 -14.10
CA ALA A 105 22.79 6.96 -14.64
C ALA A 105 22.49 5.90 -13.57
N ARG A 106 23.42 5.67 -12.63
CA ARG A 106 23.22 4.76 -11.48
C ARG A 106 22.20 5.29 -10.49
N LEU A 107 22.25 6.58 -10.19
CA LEU A 107 21.27 7.26 -9.32
C LEU A 107 19.85 7.15 -9.87
N GLY A 108 19.70 7.14 -11.20
CA GLY A 108 18.42 6.95 -11.90
C GLY A 108 17.99 5.49 -12.10
N LYS A 109 18.75 4.49 -11.65
CA LYS A 109 18.35 3.08 -11.80
C LYS A 109 17.16 2.75 -10.90
N GLU A 110 16.17 2.09 -11.48
CA GLU A 110 14.95 1.66 -10.81
C GLU A 110 15.26 0.92 -9.49
N ASP A 111 16.18 -0.06 -9.52
CA ASP A 111 16.61 -0.81 -8.33
C ASP A 111 17.01 0.07 -7.14
N LEU A 112 17.76 1.14 -7.38
CA LEU A 112 18.20 2.05 -6.33
C LEU A 112 17.05 2.94 -5.86
N THR A 113 16.30 3.53 -6.79
CA THR A 113 15.19 4.42 -6.47
C THR A 113 14.07 3.71 -5.71
N GLU A 114 13.71 2.48 -6.11
CA GLU A 114 12.74 1.64 -5.41
C GLU A 114 13.28 1.10 -4.10
N GLY A 115 14.57 0.78 -4.04
CA GLY A 115 15.24 0.36 -2.81
C GLY A 115 15.25 1.46 -1.74
N VAL A 116 15.56 2.70 -2.12
CA VAL A 116 15.46 3.86 -1.20
C VAL A 116 14.02 4.08 -0.76
N ARG A 117 13.05 3.97 -1.68
CA ARG A 117 11.62 4.07 -1.36
C ARG A 117 11.18 2.96 -0.38
N PHE A 118 11.69 1.74 -0.53
CA PHE A 118 11.47 0.63 0.40
C PHE A 118 12.00 0.98 1.80
N GLU A 119 13.26 1.43 1.92
CA GLU A 119 13.85 1.76 3.22
C GLU A 119 13.07 2.87 3.95
N GLN A 120 12.66 3.90 3.21
CA GLN A 120 11.82 4.98 3.75
C GLN A 120 10.47 4.47 4.24
N ALA A 121 9.79 3.64 3.45
CA ALA A 121 8.51 3.05 3.83
C ALA A 121 8.65 2.09 5.03
N ALA A 122 9.72 1.30 5.09
CA ALA A 122 9.97 0.38 6.20
C ALA A 122 10.18 1.10 7.53
N ALA A 123 10.79 2.29 7.48
CA ALA A 123 11.03 3.17 8.63
C ALA A 123 9.80 4.03 9.00
N ASP A 124 8.75 4.04 8.19
CA ASP A 124 7.56 4.85 8.45
C ASP A 124 6.82 4.35 9.72
N THR A 125 6.45 5.31 10.57
CA THR A 125 5.71 5.07 11.81
C THR A 125 4.22 4.83 11.55
N ASP A 126 3.70 5.34 10.44
CA ASP A 126 2.35 5.03 9.96
C ASP A 126 2.38 3.73 9.16
N LYS A 127 2.12 2.61 9.86
CA LYS A 127 2.14 1.28 9.26
C LYS A 127 1.11 1.08 8.16
N ALA A 128 0.00 1.85 8.15
CA ALA A 128 -0.99 1.75 7.09
C ALA A 128 -0.44 2.36 5.79
N ARG A 129 0.11 3.59 5.87
CA ARG A 129 0.77 4.24 4.73
C ARG A 129 1.99 3.44 4.24
N ALA A 130 2.77 2.89 5.16
CA ALA A 130 3.88 2.00 4.84
C ALA A 130 3.40 0.79 4.02
N PHE A 131 2.32 0.14 4.46
CA PHE A 131 1.77 -1.03 3.80
C PHE A 131 1.32 -0.76 2.37
N ASP A 132 0.64 0.36 2.11
CA ASP A 132 0.23 0.74 0.76
C ASP A 132 1.44 0.96 -0.17
N THR A 133 2.50 1.59 0.34
CA THR A 133 3.75 1.76 -0.41
C THR A 133 4.43 0.42 -0.69
N MET A 134 4.48 -0.45 0.32
CA MET A 134 5.06 -1.79 0.18
C MET A 134 4.30 -2.64 -0.82
N LYS A 135 2.96 -2.56 -0.88
CA LYS A 135 2.15 -3.26 -1.89
C LYS A 135 2.52 -2.82 -3.29
N ALA A 136 2.63 -1.51 -3.52
CA ALA A 136 3.04 -0.97 -4.82
C ALA A 136 4.44 -1.44 -5.24
N LEU A 137 5.38 -1.49 -4.29
CA LEU A 137 6.74 -2.00 -4.54
C LEU A 137 6.76 -3.51 -4.81
N ALA A 138 5.93 -4.29 -4.10
CA ALA A 138 5.86 -5.74 -4.23
C ALA A 138 5.40 -6.21 -5.62
N ASP A 139 4.72 -5.37 -6.40
CA ASP A 139 4.29 -5.69 -7.76
C ASP A 139 5.44 -5.61 -8.79
N GLY A 140 6.58 -5.03 -8.41
CA GLY A 140 7.78 -4.90 -9.25
C GLY A 140 8.66 -6.16 -9.33
N THR A 141 9.77 -6.03 -10.07
CA THR A 141 10.78 -7.10 -10.27
C THR A 141 12.15 -6.79 -9.67
N THR A 142 12.31 -5.64 -9.01
CA THR A 142 13.56 -5.21 -8.39
C THR A 142 13.86 -6.00 -7.12
N PRO A 143 15.10 -5.96 -6.58
CA PRO A 143 15.41 -6.53 -5.27
C PRO A 143 14.51 -5.97 -4.15
N ALA A 144 14.13 -4.70 -4.25
CA ALA A 144 13.22 -4.04 -3.31
C ALA A 144 11.83 -4.69 -3.29
N ALA A 145 11.33 -5.18 -4.42
CA ALA A 145 10.04 -5.87 -4.51
C ALA A 145 10.02 -7.16 -3.65
N ALA A 146 11.11 -7.93 -3.65
CA ALA A 146 11.21 -9.13 -2.82
C ALA A 146 11.25 -8.79 -1.32
N LEU A 147 11.97 -7.74 -0.95
CA LEU A 147 12.02 -7.24 0.43
C LEU A 147 10.66 -6.69 0.88
N ALA A 148 9.94 -5.99 0.01
CA ALA A 148 8.59 -5.49 0.26
C ALA A 148 7.59 -6.62 0.49
N LYS A 149 7.65 -7.71 -0.28
CA LYS A 149 6.83 -8.92 -0.06
C LYS A 149 7.09 -9.52 1.33
N ALA A 150 8.36 -9.71 1.68
CA ALA A 150 8.74 -10.25 2.99
C ALA A 150 8.28 -9.35 4.14
N TRP A 151 8.38 -8.03 3.97
CA TRP A 151 7.88 -7.05 4.93
C TRP A 151 6.36 -7.13 5.08
N ILE A 152 5.61 -7.21 3.96
CA ILE A 152 4.15 -7.36 3.97
C ILE A 152 3.75 -8.61 4.73
N GLU A 153 4.35 -9.76 4.43
CA GLU A 153 4.04 -11.02 5.09
C GLU A 153 4.25 -10.93 6.61
N LYS A 154 5.34 -10.27 7.03
CA LYS A 154 5.66 -10.07 8.45
C LYS A 154 4.68 -9.13 9.16
N GLU A 155 4.34 -7.99 8.56
CA GLU A 155 3.57 -6.93 9.21
C GLU A 155 2.05 -7.08 9.04
N ARG A 156 1.60 -7.83 8.02
CA ARG A 156 0.18 -8.03 7.71
C ARG A 156 -0.65 -8.54 8.89
N PRO A 157 -0.21 -9.51 9.71
CA PRO A 157 -1.00 -9.96 10.84
C PRO A 157 -1.29 -8.85 11.86
N GLY A 158 -0.28 -8.03 12.19
CA GLY A 158 -0.45 -6.89 13.10
C GLY A 158 -1.36 -5.80 12.53
N LEU A 159 -1.24 -5.52 11.23
CA LEU A 159 -2.13 -4.60 10.52
C LEU A 159 -3.58 -5.08 10.49
N LEU A 160 -3.82 -6.37 10.24
CA LEU A 160 -5.17 -6.94 10.25
C LEU A 160 -5.81 -6.86 11.64
N VAL A 161 -5.04 -7.01 12.72
CA VAL A 161 -5.53 -6.77 14.09
C VAL A 161 -5.96 -5.32 14.27
N ALA A 162 -5.13 -4.37 13.89
CA ALA A 162 -5.46 -2.95 14.00
C ALA A 162 -6.69 -2.57 13.15
N GLN A 163 -6.75 -3.06 11.91
CA GLN A 163 -7.90 -2.87 11.01
C GLN A 163 -9.17 -3.49 11.57
N ALA A 164 -9.12 -4.72 12.10
CA ALA A 164 -10.30 -5.37 12.68
C ALA A 164 -10.82 -4.59 13.89
N LYS A 165 -9.93 -4.10 14.76
CA LYS A 165 -10.31 -3.25 15.90
C LYS A 165 -10.94 -1.92 15.44
N ALA A 166 -10.41 -1.29 14.41
CA ALA A 166 -10.94 -0.04 13.86
C ALA A 166 -12.29 -0.25 13.17
N ALA A 167 -12.44 -1.33 12.39
CA ALA A 167 -13.65 -1.67 11.67
C ALA A 167 -14.80 -2.09 12.60
N CYS A 168 -14.49 -2.82 13.67
CA CYS A 168 -15.47 -3.21 14.70
C CYS A 168 -15.64 -2.16 15.81
N GLY A 169 -14.93 -1.03 15.72
CA GLY A 169 -15.03 0.09 16.64
C GLY A 169 -16.26 0.96 16.38
N PRO A 170 -16.50 1.98 17.23
CA PRO A 170 -17.67 2.85 17.12
C PRO A 170 -17.71 3.70 15.84
N GLU A 171 -16.56 3.93 15.22
CA GLU A 171 -16.42 4.73 13.99
C GLU A 171 -16.53 3.87 12.70
N HIS A 172 -16.67 2.54 12.82
CA HIS A 172 -16.84 1.60 11.70
C HIS A 172 -15.90 1.84 10.51
N GLN A 173 -14.58 1.91 10.76
CA GLN A 173 -13.60 2.14 9.70
C GLN A 173 -13.43 0.90 8.82
N GLY A 174 -14.35 0.72 7.85
CA GLY A 174 -14.44 -0.45 6.97
C GLY A 174 -15.45 -1.49 7.47
N SER A 175 -15.46 -2.67 6.85
CA SER A 175 -16.32 -3.78 7.30
C SER A 175 -15.65 -4.58 8.40
N CYS A 176 -16.29 -4.65 9.57
CA CYS A 176 -15.88 -5.47 10.70
C CYS A 176 -15.87 -6.96 10.31
N ILE A 177 -16.89 -7.42 9.59
CA ILE A 177 -16.98 -8.83 9.17
C ILE A 177 -15.84 -9.20 8.22
N ASP A 178 -15.68 -8.46 7.11
CA ASP A 178 -14.71 -8.82 6.08
C ASP A 178 -13.27 -8.77 6.62
N THR A 179 -12.99 -7.80 7.49
CA THR A 179 -11.67 -7.61 8.07
C THR A 179 -11.37 -8.68 9.11
N PHE A 180 -12.35 -9.00 9.97
CA PHE A 180 -12.19 -10.06 10.95
C PHE A 180 -12.11 -11.44 10.30
N GLU A 181 -12.83 -11.69 9.22
CA GLU A 181 -12.71 -12.93 8.45
C GLU A 181 -11.28 -13.12 7.94
N LYS A 182 -10.69 -12.10 7.32
CA LYS A 182 -9.28 -12.11 6.87
C LYS A 182 -8.31 -12.37 8.02
N LEU A 183 -8.53 -11.74 9.17
CA LEU A 183 -7.72 -11.97 10.38
C LEU A 183 -7.89 -13.40 10.92
N SER A 184 -9.12 -13.94 10.90
CA SER A 184 -9.44 -15.28 11.38
C SER A 184 -8.89 -16.38 10.47
N ALA A 185 -8.73 -16.10 9.18
CA ALA A 185 -8.17 -17.00 8.18
C ALA A 185 -6.63 -17.12 8.25
N LEU A 186 -5.96 -16.32 9.08
CA LEU A 186 -4.52 -16.46 9.29
C LEU A 186 -4.20 -17.82 9.95
N PRO A 187 -3.16 -18.53 9.49
CA PRO A 187 -2.74 -19.82 10.07
C PRO A 187 -2.39 -19.73 11.55
N GLU A 188 -1.75 -18.62 11.94
CA GLU A 188 -1.35 -18.33 13.31
C GLU A 188 -2.10 -17.10 13.83
N LYS A 189 -2.45 -17.11 15.11
CA LYS A 189 -3.15 -15.98 15.75
C LYS A 189 -2.13 -14.94 16.19
N PRO A 190 -2.11 -13.73 15.60
CA PRO A 190 -1.15 -12.72 15.98
C PRO A 190 -1.44 -12.14 17.37
N PRO A 191 -0.45 -11.49 18.02
CA PRO A 191 -0.71 -10.68 19.21
C PRO A 191 -1.82 -9.66 18.95
N GLY A 192 -2.76 -9.55 19.89
CA GLY A 192 -3.91 -8.66 19.75
C GLY A 192 -5.15 -9.29 19.09
N PHE A 193 -5.07 -10.57 18.68
CA PHE A 193 -6.18 -11.30 18.05
C PHE A 193 -7.40 -11.41 18.97
N ASP A 194 -7.22 -11.73 20.25
CA ASP A 194 -8.33 -11.95 21.18
C ASP A 194 -9.11 -10.65 21.44
N GLU A 195 -8.44 -9.51 21.53
CA GLU A 195 -9.09 -8.21 21.66
C GLU A 195 -9.82 -7.81 20.36
N ALA A 196 -9.25 -8.13 19.19
CA ALA A 196 -9.94 -7.93 17.91
C ALA A 196 -11.19 -8.84 17.81
N LYS A 197 -11.08 -10.08 18.29
CA LYS A 197 -12.22 -11.01 18.38
C LYS A 197 -13.29 -10.50 19.35
N ALA A 198 -12.90 -10.00 20.51
CA ALA A 198 -13.85 -9.43 21.48
C ALA A 198 -14.59 -8.22 20.89
N ALA A 199 -13.89 -7.35 20.14
CA ALA A 199 -14.51 -6.24 19.42
C ALA A 199 -15.49 -6.74 18.34
N HIS A 200 -15.10 -7.73 17.56
CA HIS A 200 -15.97 -8.37 16.58
C HIS A 200 -17.22 -8.97 17.23
N ASP A 201 -17.07 -9.77 18.30
CA ASP A 201 -18.20 -10.40 18.99
C ASP A 201 -19.16 -9.37 19.60
N ALA A 202 -18.62 -8.27 20.14
CA ALA A 202 -19.41 -7.15 20.65
C ALA A 202 -20.24 -6.50 19.53
N GLU A 203 -19.65 -6.32 18.34
CA GLU A 203 -20.32 -5.75 17.17
C GLU A 203 -21.39 -6.70 16.59
N GLN A 204 -21.12 -8.01 16.55
CA GLN A 204 -22.12 -9.01 16.20
C GLN A 204 -23.32 -8.95 17.16
N LYS A 205 -23.06 -8.88 18.47
CA LYS A 205 -24.10 -8.78 19.49
C LYS A 205 -24.89 -7.46 19.38
N ARG A 206 -24.22 -6.34 19.12
CA ARG A 206 -24.87 -5.02 18.93
C ARG A 206 -25.86 -5.07 17.76
N THR A 207 -25.46 -5.70 16.65
CA THR A 207 -26.23 -5.73 15.41
C THR A 207 -27.24 -6.88 15.32
N GLU A 208 -27.18 -7.87 16.21
CA GLU A 208 -28.01 -9.08 16.20
C GLU A 208 -29.51 -8.79 16.00
N LYS A 209 -30.08 -7.91 16.84
CA LYS A 209 -31.51 -7.56 16.75
C LYS A 209 -31.86 -6.88 15.42
N ALA A 210 -31.01 -5.98 14.94
CA ALA A 210 -31.24 -5.27 13.69
C ALA A 210 -31.19 -6.25 12.50
N ARG A 211 -30.24 -7.19 12.49
CA ARG A 211 -30.13 -8.24 11.47
C ARG A 211 -31.36 -9.15 11.47
N ALA A 212 -31.81 -9.61 12.64
CA ALA A 212 -33.02 -10.43 12.75
C ALA A 212 -34.28 -9.72 12.20
N GLU A 213 -34.39 -8.40 12.37
CA GLU A 213 -35.48 -7.63 11.76
C GLU A 213 -35.30 -7.44 10.25
N LEU A 214 -34.08 -7.22 9.77
CA LEU A 214 -33.79 -7.15 8.34
C LEU A 214 -34.11 -8.47 7.64
N ASP A 215 -33.83 -9.62 8.25
CA ASP A 215 -34.22 -10.93 7.73
C ASP A 215 -35.74 -11.07 7.57
N ARG A 216 -36.54 -10.45 8.45
CA ARG A 216 -38.01 -10.40 8.29
C ARG A 216 -38.40 -9.56 7.08
N PHE A 217 -37.76 -8.40 6.87
CA PHE A 217 -37.98 -7.59 5.67
C PHE A 217 -37.61 -8.34 4.38
N ILE A 218 -36.53 -9.13 4.39
CA ILE A 218 -36.19 -9.98 3.23
C ILE A 218 -37.35 -10.94 2.92
N GLY A 219 -37.98 -11.54 3.93
CA GLY A 219 -39.18 -12.37 3.74
C GLY A 219 -40.35 -11.61 3.09
N VAL A 220 -40.58 -10.36 3.49
CA VAL A 220 -41.60 -9.50 2.88
C VAL A 220 -41.27 -9.20 1.41
N PHE A 221 -40.01 -8.87 1.11
CA PHE A 221 -39.57 -8.61 -0.26
C PHE A 221 -39.64 -9.85 -1.16
N MET A 222 -39.36 -11.04 -0.62
CA MET A 222 -39.55 -12.29 -1.36
C MET A 222 -41.02 -12.50 -1.73
N GLN A 223 -41.96 -12.29 -0.80
CA GLN A 223 -43.39 -12.43 -1.09
C GLN A 223 -43.85 -11.42 -2.13
N ARG A 224 -43.33 -10.18 -2.06
CA ARG A 224 -43.55 -9.17 -3.08
C ARG A 224 -43.02 -9.62 -4.45
N GLY A 225 -41.78 -10.09 -4.54
CA GLY A 225 -41.20 -10.57 -5.78
C GLY A 225 -41.99 -11.74 -6.39
N LYS A 226 -42.45 -12.69 -5.56
CA LYS A 226 -43.33 -13.79 -6.01
C LYS A 226 -44.65 -13.29 -6.59
N LYS A 227 -45.30 -12.34 -5.91
CA LYS A 227 -46.55 -11.74 -6.40
C LYS A 227 -46.33 -10.95 -7.69
N ASP A 228 -45.25 -10.17 -7.78
CA ASP A 228 -44.94 -9.38 -8.97
C ASP A 228 -44.62 -10.30 -10.19
N LEU A 229 -43.92 -11.42 -9.98
CA LEU A 229 -43.72 -12.45 -11.00
C LEU A 229 -45.03 -13.15 -11.38
N ALA A 230 -45.85 -13.57 -10.40
CA ALA A 230 -47.13 -14.22 -10.66
C ALA A 230 -48.10 -13.29 -11.42
N PHE A 231 -48.12 -12.00 -11.08
CA PHE A 231 -48.86 -10.98 -11.81
C PHE A 231 -48.36 -10.85 -13.25
N THR A 232 -47.03 -10.83 -13.45
CA THR A 232 -46.43 -10.80 -14.79
C THR A 232 -46.83 -12.02 -15.63
N PHE A 233 -46.81 -13.22 -15.04
CA PHE A 233 -47.26 -14.45 -15.70
C PHE A 233 -48.76 -14.41 -16.02
N CYS A 234 -49.59 -13.99 -15.07
CA CYS A 234 -51.03 -13.84 -15.29
C CYS A 234 -51.34 -12.86 -16.43
N MET A 235 -50.65 -11.72 -16.48
CA MET A 235 -50.80 -10.74 -17.55
C MET A 235 -50.42 -11.33 -18.90
N ALA A 236 -49.36 -12.12 -18.98
CA ALA A 236 -48.96 -12.80 -20.20
C ALA A 236 -50.00 -13.84 -20.66
N GLU A 237 -50.56 -14.62 -19.73
CA GLU A 237 -51.58 -15.64 -20.00
C GLU A 237 -52.90 -15.01 -20.49
N LYS A 238 -53.44 -14.05 -19.74
CA LYS A 238 -54.73 -13.41 -20.07
C LYS A 238 -54.66 -12.47 -21.28
N THR A 239 -53.47 -12.13 -21.77
CA THR A 239 -53.30 -11.35 -23.01
C THR A 239 -53.95 -12.04 -24.22
N ALA A 240 -54.05 -13.38 -24.21
CA ALA A 240 -54.71 -14.15 -25.26
C ALA A 240 -56.25 -14.20 -25.14
N GLU A 241 -56.82 -13.88 -23.97
CA GLU A 241 -58.22 -14.18 -23.65
C GLU A 241 -59.12 -12.94 -23.51
N ILE A 242 -58.57 -11.83 -23.02
CA ILE A 242 -59.32 -10.60 -22.73
C ILE A 242 -58.74 -9.46 -23.56
N GLU A 243 -59.55 -8.85 -24.41
CA GLU A 243 -59.08 -7.81 -25.34
C GLU A 243 -58.79 -6.47 -24.63
N ALA A 244 -59.59 -6.11 -23.62
CA ALA A 244 -59.43 -4.87 -22.86
C ALA A 244 -58.37 -4.98 -21.74
N GLU A 245 -57.31 -4.19 -21.83
CA GLU A 245 -56.18 -4.20 -20.89
C GLU A 245 -56.58 -3.95 -19.43
N PHE A 246 -57.48 -3.01 -19.18
CA PHE A 246 -57.95 -2.71 -17.82
C PHE A 246 -58.67 -3.91 -17.17
N GLN A 247 -59.42 -4.69 -17.94
CA GLN A 247 -60.08 -5.90 -17.44
C GLN A 247 -59.06 -7.00 -17.14
N ARG A 248 -57.99 -7.13 -17.94
CA ARG A 248 -56.86 -8.04 -17.65
C ARG A 248 -56.15 -7.69 -16.35
N ILE A 249 -55.77 -6.42 -16.19
CA ILE A 249 -55.07 -5.93 -15.00
C ILE A 249 -55.91 -6.23 -13.77
N ARG A 250 -57.20 -5.85 -13.80
CA ARG A 250 -58.10 -6.09 -12.66
C ARG A 250 -58.25 -7.58 -12.34
N ALA A 251 -58.45 -8.44 -13.35
CA ALA A 251 -58.55 -9.89 -13.13
C ALA A 251 -57.28 -10.47 -12.50
N CYS A 252 -56.10 -10.10 -13.02
CA CYS A 252 -54.83 -10.54 -12.43
C CYS A 252 -54.56 -9.94 -11.05
N GLU A 253 -55.01 -8.71 -10.78
CA GLU A 253 -54.91 -8.13 -9.45
C GLU A 253 -55.78 -8.88 -8.43
N GLU A 254 -57.02 -9.21 -8.79
CA GLU A 254 -57.94 -10.00 -7.97
C GLU A 254 -57.39 -11.43 -7.73
N ASP A 255 -56.82 -12.06 -8.76
CA ASP A 255 -56.25 -13.43 -8.67
C ASP A 255 -54.98 -13.49 -7.78
N ILE A 256 -54.10 -12.49 -7.87
CA ILE A 256 -52.77 -12.52 -7.21
C ILE A 256 -52.76 -11.80 -5.85
N TYR A 257 -53.54 -10.73 -5.71
CA TYR A 257 -53.57 -9.88 -4.51
C TYR A 257 -54.92 -10.01 -3.80
N ASP A 258 -55.24 -11.21 -3.33
CA ASP A 258 -56.40 -11.49 -2.45
C ASP A 258 -56.11 -11.07 -0.99
N ASP A 259 -55.73 -9.80 -0.79
CA ASP A 259 -55.47 -9.23 0.53
C ASP A 259 -56.51 -8.19 0.96
N GLY A 260 -57.55 -7.98 0.15
CA GLY A 260 -58.60 -7.00 0.40
C GLY A 260 -58.11 -5.54 0.38
N LYS A 261 -56.86 -5.29 -0.02
CA LYS A 261 -56.28 -3.95 -0.08
C LYS A 261 -56.48 -3.34 -1.47
N SER A 262 -56.63 -2.03 -1.50
CA SER A 262 -56.55 -1.25 -2.73
C SER A 262 -55.10 -1.19 -3.25
N ALA A 263 -54.94 -0.88 -4.54
CA ALA A 263 -53.63 -0.66 -5.14
C ALA A 263 -52.84 0.46 -4.42
N TYR A 264 -53.54 1.50 -3.96
CA TYR A 264 -52.94 2.60 -3.20
C TYR A 264 -52.41 2.13 -1.83
N GLU A 265 -53.19 1.35 -1.07
CA GLU A 265 -52.74 0.79 0.22
C GLU A 265 -51.55 -0.16 0.05
N ARG A 266 -51.52 -0.94 -1.04
CA ARG A 266 -50.35 -1.78 -1.38
C ARG A 266 -49.12 -0.93 -1.70
N PHE A 267 -49.28 0.16 -2.44
CA PHE A 267 -48.18 1.07 -2.75
C PHE A 267 -47.62 1.74 -1.49
N ASP A 268 -48.48 2.27 -0.62
CA ASP A 268 -48.09 2.92 0.63
C ASP A 268 -47.38 1.94 1.59
N ALA A 269 -47.89 0.70 1.70
CA ALA A 269 -47.24 -0.35 2.47
C ALA A 269 -45.83 -0.65 1.94
N ARG A 270 -45.64 -0.77 0.62
CA ARG A 270 -44.33 -0.99 -0.02
C ARG A 270 -43.35 0.14 0.30
N GLN A 271 -43.80 1.40 0.21
CA GLN A 271 -42.95 2.57 0.52
C GLN A 271 -42.56 2.60 2.00
N THR A 272 -43.50 2.29 2.88
CA THR A 272 -43.27 2.21 4.33
C THR A 272 -42.25 1.12 4.67
N GLU A 273 -42.42 -0.08 4.12
CA GLU A 273 -41.49 -1.20 4.29
C GLU A 273 -40.08 -0.89 3.75
N ASP A 274 -39.98 -0.30 2.56
CA ASP A 274 -38.70 0.12 1.97
C ASP A 274 -38.01 1.22 2.79
N SER A 275 -38.77 2.14 3.38
CA SER A 275 -38.24 3.20 4.26
C SER A 275 -37.73 2.64 5.59
N LEU A 276 -38.49 1.72 6.20
CA LEU A 276 -38.11 1.06 7.45
C LEU A 276 -36.88 0.18 7.25
N PHE A 277 -36.84 -0.58 6.16
CA PHE A 277 -35.67 -1.37 5.78
C PHE A 277 -34.43 -0.49 5.64
N ARG A 278 -34.49 0.59 4.85
CA ARG A 278 -33.35 1.50 4.64
C ARG A 278 -32.85 2.12 5.94
N ARG A 279 -33.76 2.56 6.82
CA ARG A 279 -33.41 3.06 8.16
C ARG A 279 -32.72 1.98 9.01
N ARG A 280 -33.19 0.74 8.94
CA ARG A 280 -32.64 -0.38 9.71
C ARG A 280 -31.28 -0.84 9.19
N VAL A 281 -31.08 -0.84 7.87
CA VAL A 281 -29.79 -1.10 7.23
C VAL A 281 -28.78 -0.03 7.62
N ALA A 282 -29.14 1.26 7.55
CA ALA A 282 -28.24 2.36 7.93
C ALA A 282 -27.79 2.26 9.40
N ALA A 283 -28.65 1.77 10.31
CA ALA A 283 -28.32 1.58 11.72
C ALA A 283 -27.28 0.47 11.98
N LEU A 284 -26.95 -0.35 10.98
CA LEU A 284 -25.92 -1.38 11.10
C LEU A 284 -24.51 -0.79 11.13
N GLY A 285 -24.23 0.33 10.46
CA GLY A 285 -22.90 0.97 10.45
C GLY A 285 -21.80 0.23 9.68
N ASP A 286 -21.90 -1.10 9.50
CA ASP A 286 -20.93 -1.92 8.75
C ASP A 286 -21.23 -1.92 7.24
N PRO A 287 -20.35 -1.36 6.38
CA PRO A 287 -20.58 -1.29 4.94
C PRO A 287 -20.74 -2.65 4.24
N GLY A 288 -20.03 -3.69 4.70
CA GLY A 288 -20.12 -5.04 4.12
C GLY A 288 -21.46 -5.71 4.44
N VAL A 289 -21.94 -5.53 5.69
CA VAL A 289 -23.28 -6.01 6.08
C VAL A 289 -24.38 -5.24 5.34
N ILE A 290 -24.23 -3.92 5.20
CA ILE A 290 -25.16 -3.07 4.44
C ILE A 290 -25.28 -3.57 3.00
N ALA A 291 -24.16 -3.69 2.29
CA ALA A 291 -24.13 -4.17 0.90
C ALA A 291 -24.76 -5.57 0.76
N THR A 292 -24.53 -6.46 1.73
CA THR A 292 -25.13 -7.81 1.74
C THR A 292 -26.66 -7.75 1.81
N TYR A 293 -27.24 -6.94 2.70
CA TYR A 293 -28.69 -6.83 2.82
C TYR A 293 -29.33 -6.12 1.62
N GLU A 294 -28.66 -5.13 1.03
CA GLU A 294 -29.14 -4.48 -0.19
C GLU A 294 -29.15 -5.42 -1.39
N ALA A 295 -28.12 -6.25 -1.55
CA ALA A 295 -28.07 -7.30 -2.56
C ALA A 295 -29.19 -8.34 -2.34
N ARG A 296 -29.41 -8.76 -1.09
CA ARG A 296 -30.50 -9.70 -0.74
C ARG A 296 -31.88 -9.11 -1.02
N ARG A 297 -32.12 -7.84 -0.68
CA ARG A 297 -33.38 -7.15 -1.01
C ARG A 297 -33.59 -7.12 -2.53
N SER A 298 -32.56 -6.73 -3.28
CA SER A 298 -32.64 -6.63 -4.73
C SER A 298 -32.93 -7.99 -5.37
N GLY A 299 -32.24 -9.04 -4.93
CA GLY A 299 -32.53 -10.41 -5.35
C GLY A 299 -33.94 -10.87 -4.98
N ALA A 300 -34.37 -10.65 -3.74
CA ALA A 300 -35.69 -11.04 -3.25
C ALA A 300 -36.84 -10.40 -4.05
N VAL A 301 -36.71 -9.12 -4.42
CA VAL A 301 -37.70 -8.43 -5.25
C VAL A 301 -37.67 -8.95 -6.69
N ALA A 302 -36.49 -9.23 -7.25
CA ALA A 302 -36.34 -9.65 -8.64
C ALA A 302 -36.81 -11.10 -8.89
N THR A 303 -36.49 -12.01 -7.97
CA THR A 303 -36.72 -13.46 -8.18
C THR A 303 -37.81 -14.03 -7.29
N GLY A 304 -38.25 -13.31 -6.26
CA GLY A 304 -39.11 -13.87 -5.22
C GLY A 304 -38.39 -14.85 -4.28
N GLU A 305 -37.06 -14.96 -4.36
CA GLU A 305 -36.23 -15.88 -3.58
C GLU A 305 -35.11 -15.17 -2.82
N ASP A 306 -34.64 -15.77 -1.72
CA ASP A 306 -33.45 -15.25 -1.02
C ASP A 306 -32.19 -15.74 -1.75
N PRO A 307 -31.39 -14.85 -2.37
CA PRO A 307 -30.23 -15.26 -3.15
C PRO A 307 -29.20 -16.04 -2.33
N LEU A 308 -29.10 -15.81 -1.01
CA LEU A 308 -28.20 -16.59 -0.16
C LEU A 308 -28.68 -18.01 0.13
N LYS A 309 -29.99 -18.26 0.08
CA LYS A 309 -30.55 -19.61 0.24
C LYS A 309 -30.44 -20.41 -1.05
N ALA A 310 -30.63 -19.77 -2.20
CA ALA A 310 -30.46 -20.40 -3.51
C ALA A 310 -29.04 -20.95 -3.72
N LEU A 311 -28.01 -20.18 -3.30
CA LEU A 311 -26.61 -20.61 -3.39
C LEU A 311 -26.25 -21.81 -2.51
N LYS A 312 -26.96 -22.03 -1.39
CA LYS A 312 -26.71 -23.17 -0.50
C LYS A 312 -27.36 -24.47 -0.99
N GLY A 313 -28.37 -24.38 -1.87
CA GLY A 313 -29.03 -25.56 -2.46
C GLY A 313 -28.41 -26.06 -3.76
N ALA A 314 -27.45 -25.32 -4.33
CA ALA A 314 -26.79 -25.63 -5.60
C ALA A 314 -25.42 -26.32 -5.45
N LYS A 315 -25.02 -26.67 -4.22
CA LYS A 315 -23.82 -27.47 -3.90
C LYS A 315 -24.24 -28.84 -3.42
#